data_AF-A0A0M1J667-F1
#
_entry.id   AF-A0A0M1J667-F1
#
_cell.length_a   1.000
_cell.length_b   1.000
_cell.length_c   1.000
_cell.angle_alpha   90.00
_cell.angle_beta   90.00
_cell.angle_gamma   90.00
#
_symmetry.space_group_name_H-M   'P 1'
#
loop_
_entity.id
_entity.type
_entity.pdbx_description
1 polymer ?
#
loop_
_entity_poly.entity_id
_entity_poly.type
_entity_poly.pdbx_seq_one_letter_code
_entity_poly.pdbx_strand_id
1 'polypeptide(L)'
;LVPIFDLKTLFDIQTKSEKTPRLLVLNERIKTVGILVDTPPKNVAIGQALTQTPPLPQLLNKYSHGVYIKDQNIWVEFDFDGFFHAIGNQLKT
;
A
#
# COMPACT_ATOMS: atom_id res chain seq x y z
N LEU A 1 8.51 -18.05 8.16
CA LEU A 1 7.19 -17.77 7.54
C LEU A 1 7.10 -16.27 7.33
N VAL A 2 6.59 -15.82 6.18
CA VAL A 2 6.41 -14.39 5.85
C VAL A 2 4.92 -14.10 5.74
N PRO A 3 4.36 -13.11 6.45
CA PRO A 3 2.97 -12.73 6.31
C PRO A 3 2.72 -12.10 4.94
N ILE A 4 1.61 -12.47 4.30
CA ILE A 4 1.20 -11.96 2.98
C ILE A 4 -0.12 -11.19 3.15
N PHE A 5 -0.17 -9.98 2.62
CA PHE A 5 -1.33 -9.09 2.69
C PHE A 5 -1.90 -8.82 1.30
N ASP A 6 -3.22 -8.92 1.18
CA ASP A 6 -3.97 -8.41 0.02
C ASP A 6 -4.49 -7.01 0.34
N LEU A 7 -3.92 -5.99 -0.32
CA LEU A 7 -4.33 -4.60 -0.10
C LEU A 7 -5.77 -4.34 -0.56
N LYS A 8 -6.28 -5.09 -1.54
CA LYS A 8 -7.66 -4.94 -2.00
C LYS A 8 -8.62 -5.36 -0.90
N THR A 9 -8.33 -6.48 -0.24
CA THR A 9 -9.11 -6.92 0.93
C THR A 9 -8.99 -5.95 2.09
N LEU A 10 -7.79 -5.47 2.39
CA LEU A 10 -7.57 -4.52 3.50
C LEU A 10 -8.27 -3.18 3.33
N PHE A 11 -8.47 -2.74 2.08
CA PHE A 11 -9.09 -1.46 1.75
C PHE A 11 -10.51 -1.58 1.18
N ASP A 12 -11.10 -2.78 1.21
CA ASP A 12 -12.41 -3.08 0.60
C ASP A 12 -12.52 -2.60 -0.87
N ILE A 13 -11.44 -2.78 -1.64
CA ILE A 13 -11.38 -2.39 -3.04
C ILE A 13 -11.98 -3.50 -3.90
N GLN A 14 -13.24 -3.30 -4.30
CA GLN A 14 -13.98 -4.22 -5.16
C GLN A 14 -13.59 -4.01 -6.65
N THR A 15 -12.39 -4.44 -7.02
CA THR A 15 -11.91 -4.39 -8.42
C THR A 15 -11.59 -5.79 -8.92
N LYS A 16 -12.16 -6.16 -10.07
CA LYS A 16 -11.74 -7.35 -10.81
C LYS A 16 -10.51 -6.97 -11.64
N SER A 17 -9.35 -7.47 -11.25
CA SER A 17 -8.16 -7.41 -12.09
C SER A 17 -8.12 -8.65 -12.95
N GLU A 18 -8.02 -8.47 -14.26
CA GLU A 18 -7.81 -9.60 -15.20
C GLU A 18 -6.36 -10.10 -15.17
N LYS A 19 -5.48 -9.43 -14.43
CA LYS A 19 -4.06 -9.77 -14.31
C LYS A 19 -3.83 -10.80 -13.21
N THR A 20 -2.91 -11.72 -13.46
CA THR A 20 -2.40 -12.62 -12.42
C THR A 20 -1.70 -11.80 -11.33
N PRO A 21 -2.14 -11.91 -10.05
CA PRO A 21 -1.51 -11.18 -8.96
C PRO A 21 -0.06 -11.64 -8.77
N ARG A 22 0.80 -10.70 -8.43
CA ARG A 22 2.22 -10.95 -8.11
C ARG A 22 2.48 -10.68 -6.64
N LEU A 23 3.45 -11.38 -6.08
CA LEU A 23 3.89 -11.16 -4.71
C LEU A 23 5.09 -10.21 -4.70
N LEU A 24 4.92 -9.03 -4.11
CA LEU A 24 6.01 -8.11 -3.78
C LEU A 24 6.49 -8.40 -2.36
N VAL A 25 7.76 -8.78 -2.19
CA VAL A 25 8.36 -9.02 -0.87
C VAL A 25 9.25 -7.84 -0.53
N LEU A 26 9.00 -7.22 0.63
CA LEU A 26 9.69 -6.03 1.11
C LEU A 26 10.27 -6.29 2.50
N ASN A 27 11.27 -5.49 2.88
CA ASN A 27 12.02 -5.59 4.14
C ASN A 27 12.78 -6.91 4.33
N GLU A 28 13.54 -6.99 5.44
CA GLU A 28 14.39 -8.12 5.77
C GLU A 28 14.06 -8.73 7.15
N ARG A 29 14.40 -10.02 7.31
CA ARG A 29 14.33 -10.76 8.58
C ARG A 29 12.93 -10.73 9.19
N ILE A 30 12.82 -10.27 10.44
CA ILE A 30 11.57 -10.27 11.21
C ILE A 30 10.57 -9.21 10.73
N LYS A 31 11.00 -8.28 9.87
CA LYS A 31 10.16 -7.22 9.30
C LYS A 31 9.68 -7.56 7.89
N THR A 32 10.08 -8.70 7.32
CA THR A 32 9.70 -9.07 5.97
C THR A 32 8.19 -9.25 5.85
N VAL A 33 7.60 -8.61 4.85
CA VAL A 33 6.17 -8.68 4.53
C VAL A 33 5.99 -8.90 3.02
N GLY A 34 5.01 -9.70 2.66
CA GLY A 34 4.57 -9.92 1.30
C GLY A 34 3.30 -9.13 1.00
N ILE A 35 3.20 -8.55 -0.20
CA ILE A 35 2.03 -7.78 -0.65
C ILE A 35 1.61 -8.30 -2.03
N LEU A 36 0.32 -8.60 -2.19
CA LEU A 36 -0.23 -8.90 -3.51
C LEU A 36 -0.40 -7.62 -4.32
N VAL A 37 0.19 -7.59 -5.52
CA VAL A 37 0.15 -6.45 -6.45
C VAL A 37 -0.25 -6.89 -7.86
N ASP A 38 -1.05 -6.06 -8.53
CA ASP A 38 -1.48 -6.32 -9.91
C ASP A 38 -0.36 -6.04 -10.94
N THR A 39 0.52 -5.10 -10.60
CA THR A 39 1.60 -4.62 -11.48
C THR A 39 2.89 -4.50 -10.69
N PRO A 40 4.05 -4.79 -11.31
CA PRO A 40 5.33 -4.69 -10.63
C PRO A 40 5.65 -3.23 -10.28
N PRO A 41 6.49 -2.98 -9.26
CA PRO A 41 6.96 -1.64 -8.95
C PRO A 41 7.62 -0.99 -10.16
N LYS A 42 7.40 0.32 -10.30
CA LYS A 42 8.10 1.16 -11.27
C LYS A 42 8.69 2.36 -10.56
N ASN A 43 9.83 2.83 -11.06
CA ASN A 43 10.38 4.10 -10.60
C ASN A 43 9.45 5.24 -11.02
N VAL A 44 9.14 6.14 -10.09
CA VAL A 44 8.29 7.30 -10.31
C VAL A 44 9.00 8.54 -9.81
N ALA A 45 9.19 9.52 -10.69
CA ALA A 45 9.61 10.85 -10.29
C ALA A 45 8.38 11.60 -9.77
N ILE A 46 8.32 11.75 -8.45
CA ILE A 46 7.20 12.39 -7.77
C ILE A 46 7.31 13.92 -7.92
N GLY A 47 6.19 14.57 -8.22
CA GLY A 47 6.10 16.03 -8.37
C GLY A 47 5.74 16.72 -7.04
N GLN A 48 5.05 17.86 -7.14
CA GLN A 48 4.52 18.55 -5.96
C GLN A 48 3.39 17.73 -5.31
N ALA A 49 3.38 17.69 -3.99
CA ALA A 49 2.29 17.11 -3.22
C ALA A 49 0.99 17.89 -3.45
N LEU A 50 -0.14 17.19 -3.39
CA LEU A 50 -1.45 17.80 -3.43
C LEU A 50 -1.73 18.57 -2.14
N THR A 51 -2.17 19.82 -2.27
CA THR A 51 -2.65 20.62 -1.13
C THR A 51 -3.96 20.08 -0.55
N GLN A 52 -4.79 19.45 -1.40
CA GLN A 52 -6.02 18.79 -1.01
C GLN A 52 -5.93 17.32 -1.38
N THR A 53 -5.92 16.45 -0.38
CA THR A 53 -5.84 15.00 -0.57
C THR A 53 -7.22 14.44 -0.95
N PRO A 54 -7.31 13.57 -1.96
CA PRO A 54 -8.54 12.82 -2.22
C PRO A 54 -8.87 11.93 -1.00
N PRO A 55 -10.13 11.50 -0.85
CA PRO A 55 -10.49 10.57 0.21
C PRO A 55 -9.67 9.28 0.07
N LEU A 56 -8.90 8.96 1.10
CA LEU A 56 -8.13 7.72 1.20
C LEU A 56 -8.87 6.70 2.09
N PRO A 57 -8.63 5.39 1.90
CA PRO A 57 -9.07 4.39 2.86
C PRO A 57 -8.61 4.75 4.27
N GLN A 58 -9.51 4.66 5.26
CA GLN A 58 -9.26 5.13 6.64
C GLN A 58 -7.97 4.56 7.24
N LEU A 59 -7.72 3.27 7.00
CA LEU A 59 -6.52 2.59 7.48
C LEU A 59 -5.25 3.18 6.87
N LEU A 60 -5.24 3.49 5.56
CA LEU A 60 -4.09 4.09 4.87
C LEU A 60 -3.90 5.56 5.25
N ASN A 61 -4.99 6.31 5.42
CA ASN A 61 -4.95 7.74 5.70
C ASN A 61 -4.14 8.08 6.95
N LYS A 62 -4.19 7.22 7.99
CA LYS A 62 -3.43 7.41 9.24
C LYS A 62 -1.90 7.32 9.06
N TYR A 63 -1.44 6.63 8.02
CA TYR A 63 -0.02 6.41 7.76
C TYR A 63 0.48 7.18 6.53
N SER A 64 -0.39 7.94 5.86
CA SER A 64 -0.05 8.73 4.67
C SER A 64 0.76 9.98 5.03
N HIS A 65 1.88 10.21 4.34
CA HIS A 65 2.73 11.40 4.47
C HIS A 65 2.53 12.39 3.33
N GLY A 66 2.13 11.91 2.16
CA GLY A 66 1.98 12.73 0.96
C GLY A 66 1.12 12.05 -0.09
N VAL A 67 0.37 12.85 -0.83
CA VAL A 67 -0.41 12.39 -1.98
C VAL A 67 -0.03 13.20 -3.21
N TYR A 68 0.14 12.53 -4.33
CA TYR A 68 0.67 13.13 -5.56
C TYR A 68 -0.15 12.66 -6.76
N ILE A 69 -0.18 13.46 -7.83
CA ILE A 69 -0.73 13.07 -9.12
C ILE A 69 0.39 12.92 -10.14
N LYS A 70 0.46 11.77 -10.79
CA LYS A 70 1.39 11.51 -11.89
C LYS A 70 0.77 10.55 -12.88
N ASP A 71 0.81 10.89 -14.17
CA ASP A 71 0.27 10.08 -15.27
C ASP A 71 -1.18 9.64 -15.02
N GLN A 72 -2.03 10.59 -14.58
CA GLN A 72 -3.44 10.36 -14.19
C GLN A 72 -3.66 9.36 -13.04
N ASN A 73 -2.60 8.94 -12.35
CA ASN A 73 -2.66 8.09 -11.17
C ASN A 73 -2.42 8.90 -9.90
N ILE A 74 -3.10 8.50 -8.82
CA ILE A 74 -2.85 8.98 -7.46
C ILE A 74 -1.75 8.12 -6.86
N TRP A 75 -0.68 8.75 -6.39
CA TRP A 75 0.40 8.13 -5.64
C TRP A 75 0.29 8.53 -4.17
N VAL A 76 0.32 7.55 -3.28
CA VAL A 76 0.28 7.77 -1.84
C VAL A 76 1.61 7.33 -1.26
N GLU A 77 2.33 8.27 -0.66
CA GLU A 77 3.49 7.98 0.18
C GLU A 77 2.99 7.70 1.59
N PHE A 78 3.42 6.60 2.20
CA PHE A 78 2.98 6.19 3.53
C PHE A 78 4.09 5.54 4.35
N ASP A 79 3.99 5.58 5.68
CA ASP A 79 4.87 4.86 6.60
C ASP A 79 4.58 3.36 6.54
N PHE A 80 5.46 2.68 5.81
CA PHE A 80 5.40 1.25 5.58
C PHE A 80 5.50 0.43 6.87
N ASP A 81 6.48 0.74 7.73
CA ASP A 81 6.77 -0.02 8.93
C ASP A 81 5.62 0.14 9.94
N GLY A 82 5.16 1.37 10.17
CA GLY A 82 4.04 1.65 11.08
C GLY A 82 2.72 1.05 10.60
N PHE A 83 2.44 1.11 9.30
CA PHE A 83 1.23 0.54 8.71
C PHE A 83 1.15 -0.98 8.91
N PHE A 84 2.18 -1.72 8.51
CA PHE A 84 2.17 -3.18 8.64
C PHE A 84 2.32 -3.67 10.09
N HIS A 85 3.00 -2.91 10.96
CA HIS A 85 3.01 -3.20 12.39
C HIS A 85 1.61 -3.10 13.00
N ALA A 86 0.84 -2.07 12.65
CA ALA A 86 -0.51 -1.89 13.18
C ALA A 86 -1.48 -2.97 12.69
N ILE A 87 -1.44 -3.33 11.41
CA ILE A 87 -2.25 -4.44 10.87
C ILE A 87 -1.89 -5.75 11.56
N GLY A 88 -0.59 -6.04 11.71
CA GLY A 88 -0.13 -7.25 12.38
C GLY A 88 -0.62 -7.36 13.82
N ASN A 89 -0.82 -6.24 14.52
CA ASN A 89 -1.38 -6.24 15.87
C ASN A 89 -2.90 -6.43 15.89
N GLN A 90 -3.63 -5.90 14.90
CA GLN A 90 -5.08 -6.10 14.77
C GLN A 90 -5.46 -7.56 14.46
N LEU A 91 -4.58 -8.32 13.82
CA LEU A 91 -4.81 -9.73 13.48
C LEU A 91 -4.45 -10.72 14.61
N LYS A 92 -3.80 -10.25 15.68
CA LYS A 92 -3.43 -11.07 16.85
C LYS A 92 -4.52 -11.11 17.94
N THR A 93 -5.53 -10.26 17.82
CA THR A 93 -6.74 -10.22 18.67
C THR A 93 -7.87 -11.00 18.02
#